data_AF-A0A354XVY4-F1
#
_entry.id   AF-A0A354XVY4-F1
#
_cell.length_a   1.000
_cell.length_b   1.000
_cell.length_c   1.000
_cell.angle_alpha   90.00
_cell.angle_beta   90.00
_cell.angle_gamma   90.00
#
_symmetry.space_group_name_H-M   'P 1'
#
loop_
_entity.id
_entity.type
_entity.pdbx_description
1 polymer ?
#
loop_
_entity_poly.entity_id
_entity_poly.type
_entity_poly.pdbx_seq_one_letter_code
_entity_poly.pdbx_strand_id
1 'polypeptide(L)'
;SFHVLEDLVPIEEQMEYFRYFDRLRRENTPFVRDEEIAILFSADETIERKKKSLSRLASIPDVGAYRAIETYHSSPLEPELFNWSSMSLVGSRIILSSDLSGQQQIYVSSGLGGH
;
A
#
# COMPACT_ATOMS: atom_id res chain seq x y z
N SER A 1 -1.60 10.92 15.09
CA SER A 1 -0.56 11.64 14.34
C SER A 1 -1.00 11.70 12.89
N PHE A 2 -0.98 12.87 12.22
CA PHE A 2 -1.41 12.96 10.83
C PHE A 2 -0.28 12.49 9.90
N HIS A 3 -0.56 11.53 9.03
CA HIS A 3 0.36 11.11 7.96
C HIS A 3 -0.09 11.80 6.67
N VAL A 4 0.55 12.93 6.34
CA VAL A 4 0.32 13.64 5.08
C VAL A 4 1.17 12.95 4.02
N LEU A 5 0.55 12.54 2.91
CA LEU A 5 1.29 12.29 1.67
C LEU A 5 1.88 13.63 1.23
N GLU A 6 3.19 13.77 1.33
CA GLU A 6 3.89 14.87 0.68
C GLU A 6 3.69 14.70 -0.83
N ASP A 7 2.78 15.49 -1.42
CA ASP A 7 2.59 15.97 -2.81
C ASP A 7 3.10 15.18 -4.05
N LEU A 8 3.59 13.94 -3.94
CA LEU A 8 4.33 13.25 -5.00
C LEU A 8 3.49 12.30 -5.86
N VAL A 9 2.35 11.81 -5.36
CA VAL A 9 1.48 10.90 -6.12
C VAL A 9 0.29 11.68 -6.71
N PRO A 10 0.08 11.67 -8.04
CA PRO A 10 -1.07 12.32 -8.67
C PRO A 10 -2.41 11.88 -8.08
N ILE A 11 -3.38 12.80 -7.97
CA ILE A 11 -4.68 12.54 -7.31
C ILE A 11 -5.41 11.37 -7.98
N GLU A 12 -5.35 11.27 -9.31
CA GLU A 12 -5.98 10.20 -10.09
C GLU A 12 -5.45 8.83 -9.67
N GLU A 13 -4.13 8.71 -9.48
CA GLU A 13 -3.47 7.48 -9.04
C GLU A 13 -3.78 7.16 -7.57
N GLN A 14 -3.88 8.18 -6.70
CA GLN A 14 -4.36 7.99 -5.33
C GLN A 14 -5.77 7.41 -5.32
N MET A 15 -6.68 7.99 -6.12
CA MET A 15 -8.07 7.55 -6.21
C MET A 15 -8.19 6.13 -6.79
N GLU A 16 -7.35 5.79 -7.78
CA GLU A 16 -7.25 4.42 -8.29
C GLU A 16 -6.81 3.44 -7.20
N TYR A 17 -5.78 3.80 -6.44
CA TYR A 17 -5.30 3.01 -5.31
C TYR A 17 -6.41 2.73 -4.29
N PHE A 18 -7.12 3.77 -3.85
CA PHE A 18 -8.20 3.61 -2.88
C PHE A 18 -9.33 2.71 -3.40
N ARG A 19 -9.76 2.88 -4.66
CA ARG A 19 -10.79 2.03 -5.27
C ARG A 19 -10.36 0.56 -5.34
N TYR A 20 -9.09 0.31 -5.66
CA TYR A 20 -8.55 -1.04 -5.74
C TYR A 20 -8.45 -1.68 -4.36
N PHE A 21 -7.94 -0.93 -3.38
CA PHE A 21 -7.82 -1.37 -2.00
C PHE A 21 -9.20 -1.70 -1.38
N ASP A 22 -10.21 -0.86 -1.62
CA ASP A 22 -11.59 -1.11 -1.21
C ASP A 22 -12.16 -2.39 -1.83
N ARG A 23 -11.87 -2.63 -3.11
CA ARG A 23 -12.29 -3.87 -3.79
C ARG A 23 -11.65 -5.10 -3.14
N LEU A 24 -10.34 -5.09 -2.89
CA LEU A 24 -9.65 -6.19 -2.23
C LEU A 24 -10.20 -6.47 -0.84
N ARG A 25 -10.49 -5.43 -0.07
CA ARG A 25 -11.09 -5.57 1.27
C ARG A 25 -12.47 -6.23 1.19
N ARG A 26 -13.27 -5.94 0.16
CA ARG A 26 -14.57 -6.58 -0.09
C ARG A 26 -14.44 -8.02 -0.56
N GLU A 27 -13.44 -8.33 -1.38
CA GLU A 27 -13.15 -9.71 -1.81
C GLU A 27 -12.80 -10.61 -0.62
N ASN A 28 -12.20 -10.04 0.43
CA ASN A 28 -11.85 -10.71 1.69
C ASN A 28 -11.18 -12.09 1.48
N THR A 29 -10.37 -12.19 0.41
CA THR A 29 -9.72 -13.44 0.05
C THR A 29 -8.48 -13.63 0.92
N PRO A 30 -8.35 -14.76 1.64
CA PRO A 30 -7.18 -15.01 2.46
C PRO A 30 -5.92 -15.06 1.59
N PHE A 31 -4.80 -14.65 2.17
CA PHE A 31 -3.49 -14.70 1.53
C PHE A 31 -2.41 -15.02 2.56
N VAL A 32 -1.28 -15.53 2.09
CA VAL A 32 -0.11 -15.82 2.92
C VAL A 32 0.90 -14.70 2.68
N ARG A 33 1.30 -14.00 3.76
CA ARG A 33 2.23 -12.87 3.69
C ARG A 33 3.51 -13.23 2.91
N ASP A 34 4.15 -14.33 3.26
CA ASP A 34 5.46 -14.69 2.68
C ASP A 34 5.35 -15.04 1.19
N GLU A 35 4.22 -15.59 0.74
CA GLU A 35 3.93 -15.81 -0.68
C GLU A 35 3.75 -14.48 -1.42
N GLU A 36 3.02 -13.52 -0.85
CA GLU A 36 2.86 -12.19 -1.45
C GLU A 36 4.20 -11.43 -1.56
N ILE A 37 5.08 -11.59 -0.57
CA ILE A 37 6.45 -11.04 -0.61
C ILE A 37 7.24 -11.71 -1.74
N ALA A 38 7.22 -13.04 -1.83
CA ALA A 38 7.93 -13.77 -2.89
C ALA A 38 7.47 -13.32 -4.29
N ILE A 39 6.15 -13.13 -4.46
CA ILE A 39 5.55 -12.64 -5.71
C ILE A 39 5.98 -11.22 -6.01
N LEU A 40 6.03 -10.33 -5.00
CA LEU A 40 6.43 -8.94 -5.19
C LEU A 40 7.85 -8.80 -5.75
N PHE A 41 8.77 -9.68 -5.30
CA PHE A 41 10.17 -9.68 -5.73
C PHE A 41 10.48 -10.65 -6.88
N SER A 42 9.48 -11.34 -7.42
CA SER A 42 9.66 -12.24 -8.57
C SER A 42 9.82 -11.43 -9.86
N ALA A 43 10.77 -11.82 -10.72
CA ALA A 43 10.92 -11.20 -12.04
C ALA A 43 9.88 -11.71 -13.07
N ASP A 44 9.27 -12.86 -12.80
CA ASP A 44 8.35 -13.53 -13.74
C ASP A 44 6.88 -13.12 -13.54
N GLU A 45 6.60 -12.29 -12.53
CA GLU A 45 5.25 -11.89 -12.16
C GLU A 45 4.81 -10.61 -12.85
N THR A 46 3.52 -10.57 -13.21
CA THR A 46 2.94 -9.42 -13.90
C THR A 46 2.82 -8.19 -12.99
N ILE A 47 2.85 -6.99 -13.58
CA ILE A 47 2.60 -5.71 -12.87
C ILE A 47 1.31 -5.79 -12.05
N GLU A 48 0.21 -6.29 -12.63
CA GLU A 48 -1.08 -6.42 -11.94
C GLU A 48 -1.02 -7.37 -10.74
N ARG A 49 -0.25 -8.45 -10.84
CA ARG A 49 -0.09 -9.39 -9.72
C ARG A 49 0.73 -8.77 -8.59
N LYS A 50 1.79 -8.02 -8.91
CA LYS A 50 2.61 -7.28 -7.94
C LYS A 50 1.83 -6.13 -7.29
N LYS A 51 1.01 -5.42 -8.07
CA LYS A 51 0.05 -4.42 -7.60
C LYS A 51 -0.90 -5.00 -6.56
N LYS A 52 -1.41 -6.21 -6.80
CA LYS A 52 -2.21 -6.97 -5.82
C LYS A 52 -1.41 -7.29 -4.55
N SER A 53 -0.17 -7.77 -4.69
CA SER A 53 0.71 -8.08 -3.55
C SER A 53 0.97 -6.85 -2.69
N LEU A 54 1.32 -5.72 -3.30
CA LEU A 54 1.54 -4.44 -2.60
C LEU A 54 0.31 -4.05 -1.78
N SER A 55 -0.88 -4.08 -2.38
CA SER A 55 -2.11 -3.73 -1.66
C SER A 55 -2.49 -4.73 -0.57
N ARG A 56 -2.23 -6.04 -0.76
CA ARG A 56 -2.44 -7.07 0.27
C ARG A 56 -1.49 -6.87 1.46
N LEU A 57 -0.21 -6.71 1.18
CA LEU A 57 0.80 -6.47 2.22
C LEU A 57 0.52 -5.17 2.98
N ALA A 58 0.06 -4.13 2.29
CA ALA A 58 -0.31 -2.87 2.92
C ALA A 58 -1.52 -2.98 3.84
N SER A 59 -2.35 -4.02 3.69
CA SER A 59 -3.61 -4.19 4.43
C SER A 59 -3.48 -4.87 5.79
N ILE A 60 -2.28 -5.30 6.17
CA ILE A 60 -2.03 -6.00 7.45
C ILE A 60 -1.06 -5.24 8.34
N PRO A 61 -1.25 -5.26 9.68
CA PRO A 61 -0.33 -4.64 10.62
C PRO A 61 0.89 -5.54 10.88
N ASP A 62 1.69 -5.78 9.84
CA ASP A 62 2.87 -6.66 9.93
C ASP A 62 4.15 -5.91 9.55
N VAL A 63 5.16 -5.97 10.44
CA VAL A 63 6.45 -5.29 10.23
C VAL A 63 7.19 -5.85 9.02
N GLY A 64 7.12 -7.16 8.78
CA GLY A 64 7.73 -7.80 7.61
C GLY A 64 7.08 -7.33 6.29
N ALA A 65 5.75 -7.20 6.27
CA ALA A 65 5.02 -6.63 5.14
C ALA A 65 5.41 -5.17 4.88
N TYR A 66 5.46 -4.33 5.93
CA TYR A 66 5.93 -2.95 5.83
C TYR A 66 7.36 -2.88 5.25
N ARG A 67 8.28 -3.69 5.76
CA ARG A 67 9.69 -3.71 5.30
C ARG A 67 9.82 -4.20 3.87
N ALA A 68 9.01 -5.17 3.45
CA ALA A 68 8.98 -5.64 2.07
C ALA A 68 8.53 -4.52 1.11
N ILE A 69 7.48 -3.78 1.45
CA ILE A 69 7.01 -2.65 0.65
C ILE A 69 8.06 -1.54 0.61
N GLU A 70 8.68 -1.20 1.76
CA GLU A 70 9.75 -0.19 1.85
C GLU A 70 10.95 -0.57 0.97
N THR A 71 11.36 -1.84 1.01
CA THR A 71 12.46 -2.35 0.20
C THR A 71 12.13 -2.24 -1.28
N TYR A 72 10.96 -2.72 -1.69
CA TYR A 72 10.50 -2.62 -3.09
C TYR A 72 10.43 -1.16 -3.55
N HIS A 73 9.89 -0.25 -2.72
CA HIS A 73 9.75 1.16 -3.07
C HIS A 73 11.10 1.88 -3.25
N SER A 74 12.13 1.49 -2.48
CA SER A 74 13.46 2.12 -2.58
C SER A 74 14.18 1.83 -3.91
N SER A 75 13.85 0.72 -4.57
CA SER A 75 14.35 0.37 -5.90
C SER A 75 13.36 -0.58 -6.58
N PRO A 76 12.28 -0.05 -7.17
CA PRO A 76 11.24 -0.89 -7.77
C PRO A 76 11.78 -1.55 -9.03
N LEU A 77 11.50 -2.85 -9.18
CA LEU A 77 11.80 -3.61 -10.40
C LEU A 77 10.99 -3.04 -11.58
N GLU A 78 9.75 -2.63 -11.32
CA GLU A 78 8.85 -2.00 -12.27
C GLU A 78 8.65 -0.51 -11.92
N PRO A 79 9.22 0.43 -12.70
CA PRO A 79 9.06 1.87 -12.47
C PRO A 79 7.59 2.32 -12.43
N GLU A 80 6.70 1.66 -13.16
CA GLU A 80 5.25 1.94 -13.19
C GLU A 80 4.58 1.71 -11.83
N LEU A 81 5.20 0.93 -10.93
CA LEU A 81 4.70 0.67 -9.58
C LEU A 81 5.28 1.62 -8.53
N PHE A 82 6.06 2.64 -8.92
CA PHE A 82 6.64 3.60 -7.98
C PHE A 82 5.57 4.30 -7.12
N ASN A 83 4.55 4.88 -7.76
CA ASN A 83 3.46 5.55 -7.07
C ASN A 83 2.60 4.58 -6.27
N TRP A 84 2.32 3.39 -6.82
CA TRP A 84 1.54 2.36 -6.12
C TRP A 84 2.25 1.85 -4.86
N SER A 85 3.57 1.63 -4.93
CA SER A 85 4.38 1.21 -3.79
C SER A 85 4.51 2.33 -2.75
N SER A 86 4.58 3.59 -3.17
CA SER A 86 4.51 4.76 -2.26
C SER A 86 3.19 4.79 -1.48
N MET A 87 2.05 4.67 -2.18
CA MET A 87 0.72 4.59 -1.55
C MET A 87 0.60 3.41 -0.60
N SER A 88 1.12 2.25 -1.00
CA SER A 88 1.13 1.03 -0.19
C SER A 88 1.97 1.20 1.08
N LEU A 89 3.11 1.90 0.99
CA LEU A 89 4.00 2.16 2.11
C LEU A 89 3.34 3.09 3.13
N VAL A 90 2.67 4.15 2.66
CA VAL A 90 1.91 5.07 3.51
C VAL A 90 0.75 4.32 4.19
N GLY A 91 -0.03 3.55 3.44
CA GLY A 91 -1.13 2.75 3.98
C GLY A 91 -0.67 1.74 5.04
N SER A 92 0.41 1.02 4.76
CA SER A 92 1.03 0.06 5.68
C SER A 92 1.51 0.74 6.96
N ARG A 93 2.16 1.91 6.85
CA ARG A 93 2.60 2.70 8.02
C ARG A 93 1.44 3.09 8.92
N ILE A 94 0.32 3.54 8.34
CA ILE A 94 -0.87 3.95 9.09
C ILE A 94 -1.47 2.75 9.83
N ILE A 95 -1.66 1.63 9.14
CA ILE A 95 -2.23 0.41 9.74
C ILE A 95 -1.34 -0.11 10.87
N LEU A 96 -0.03 -0.21 10.62
CA LEU A 96 0.93 -0.65 11.63
C LEU A 96 0.97 0.30 12.85
N SER A 97 0.95 1.61 12.62
CA SER A 97 0.93 2.61 13.70
C SER A 97 -0.37 2.56 14.50
N SER A 98 -1.50 2.30 13.85
CA SER A 98 -2.80 2.15 14.49
C SER A 98 -2.86 0.91 15.37
N ASP A 99 -2.33 -0.22 14.90
CA ASP A 99 -2.24 -1.46 15.67
C ASP A 99 -1.34 -1.30 16.91
N LEU A 100 -0.14 -0.75 16.72
CA LEU A 100 0.82 -0.51 17.82
C LEU A 100 0.30 0.48 18.88
N SER A 101 -0.51 1.46 18.48
CA SER A 101 -1.06 2.47 19.39
C SER A 101 -2.37 2.06 20.07
N GLY A 102 -3.03 0.99 19.61
CA GLY A 102 -4.37 0.60 20.06
C GLY A 102 -5.46 1.65 19.75
N GLN A 103 -5.15 2.68 18.96
CA GLN A 103 -6.05 3.77 18.57
C GLN A 103 -6.25 3.75 17.05
N GLN A 104 -7.51 3.86 16.60
CA GLN A 104 -7.82 4.03 15.18
C GLN A 104 -7.20 5.34 14.66
N GLN A 105 -6.17 5.24 13.81
CA GLN A 105 -5.61 6.42 13.13
C GLN A 105 -6.47 6.75 11.91
N ILE A 106 -7.02 7.97 11.88
CA ILE A 106 -7.84 8.46 10.75
C ILE A 106 -6.91 8.99 9.66
N TYR A 107 -7.10 8.50 8.43
CA TYR A 107 -6.43 9.02 7.24
C TYR A 107 -7.17 10.26 6.71
N VAL A 108 -6.45 11.36 6.49
CA VAL A 108 -6.99 12.60 5.91
C VAL A 108 -6.15 12.96 4.70
N SER A 109 -6.71 12.81 3.48
CA SER A 109 -6.10 13.41 2.30
C SER A 109 -6.47 14.89 2.28
N SER A 110 -5.48 15.77 2.39
CA SER A 110 -5.69 17.23 2.46
C SER A 110 -6.11 17.86 1.12
N GLY A 111 -6.42 17.07 0.09
CA GLY A 111 -6.73 17.54 -1.26
C GLY A 111 -8.18 17.34 -1.74
N LEU A 112 -9.05 16.69 -0.97
CA LEU A 112 -10.43 16.37 -1.40
C LEU A 112 -11.51 17.35 -0.89
N GLY A 113 -11.11 18.50 -0.32
CA GLY A 113 -12.03 19.50 0.21
C GLY A 113 -11.81 20.88 -0.39
N GLY A 114 -12.43 21.17 -1.54
CA GLY A 114 -12.52 22.55 -2.04
C GLY A 114 -12.78 22.70 -3.54
N HIS A 115 -14.02 22.46 -3.98
CA HIS A 115 -14.87 23.46 -4.65
C HIS A 115 -16.30 22.97 -4.81
#